data_AF-A0A2K3NLL1-F1
#
_entry.id   AF-A0A2K3NLL1-F1
#
_cell.length_a   1.000
_cell.length_b   1.000
_cell.length_c   1.000
_cell.angle_alpha   90.00
_cell.angle_beta   90.00
_cell.angle_gamma   90.00
#
_symmetry.space_group_name_H-M   'P 1'
#
loop_
_entity.id
_entity.type
_entity.pdbx_description
1 polymer ?
#
loop_
_entity_poly.entity_id
_entity_poly.type
_entity_poly.pdbx_seq_one_letter_code
_entity_poly.pdbx_strand_id
1 'polypeptide(L)'
;MKLTAKVQVLERNLRNFVGDDLDPLSVKELQSLEQQLDTSLKRIRTRKNQVMNQSISELHKRTRALQEQNSKLAKTKEKEKTVSEHPKRGLETIGLGQCSGTLNLICQPEVPPPPPPQRLVPSLNLRDALQARRTLEMEETGEAQTVPRSNNSLIPAWMLQHLTN
;
A
#
# COMPACT_ATOMS: atom_id res chain seq x y z
N MET A 1 -15.84 -38.30 10.76
CA MET A 1 -16.79 -37.73 11.75
C MET A 1 -16.23 -36.56 12.57
N LYS A 2 -15.07 -36.66 13.25
CA LYS A 2 -14.57 -35.60 14.17
C LYS A 2 -14.29 -34.24 13.52
N LEU A 3 -13.82 -34.21 12.27
CA LEU A 3 -13.49 -32.96 11.57
C LEU A 3 -14.75 -32.17 11.20
N THR A 4 -15.76 -32.85 10.67
CA THR A 4 -17.06 -32.25 10.28
C THR A 4 -17.74 -31.56 11.46
N ALA A 5 -17.72 -32.18 12.64
CA ALA A 5 -18.27 -31.56 13.85
C ALA A 5 -17.54 -30.27 14.25
N LYS A 6 -16.20 -30.23 14.13
CA LYS A 6 -15.42 -29.02 14.40
C LYS A 6 -15.76 -27.88 13.44
N VAL A 7 -15.92 -28.20 12.15
CA VAL A 7 -16.31 -27.21 11.13
C VAL A 7 -17.68 -26.61 11.46
N GLN A 8 -18.68 -27.45 11.78
CA GLN A 8 -20.01 -26.97 12.12
C GLN A 8 -20.03 -26.07 13.37
N VAL A 9 -19.21 -26.36 14.38
CA VAL A 9 -19.07 -25.49 15.55
C VAL A 9 -18.46 -24.15 15.17
N LEU A 10 -17.42 -24.14 14.34
CA LEU A 10 -16.80 -22.88 13.88
C LEU A 10 -17.75 -22.04 13.03
N GLU A 11 -18.50 -22.67 12.13
CA GLU A 11 -19.50 -21.99 11.30
C GLU A 11 -20.63 -21.40 12.15
N ARG A 12 -21.12 -22.15 13.15
CA ARG A 12 -22.12 -21.63 14.10
C ARG A 12 -21.57 -20.44 14.89
N ASN A 13 -20.35 -20.56 15.44
CA ASN A 13 -19.73 -19.46 16.18
C ASN A 13 -19.58 -18.21 15.30
N LEU A 14 -19.20 -18.38 14.04
CA LEU A 14 -19.09 -17.28 13.11
C LEU A 14 -20.43 -16.58 12.87
N ARG A 15 -21.53 -17.33 12.70
CA ARG A 15 -22.88 -16.77 12.59
C ARG A 15 -23.23 -15.96 13.83
N ASN A 16 -22.98 -16.51 15.02
CA ASN A 16 -23.21 -15.79 16.27
C ASN A 16 -22.38 -14.49 16.35
N PHE A 17 -21.10 -14.52 15.95
CA PHE A 17 -20.24 -13.32 15.96
C PHE A 17 -20.70 -12.22 14.98
N VAL A 18 -21.38 -12.57 13.89
CA VAL A 18 -21.95 -11.58 12.96
C VAL A 18 -23.37 -11.14 13.34
N GLY A 19 -23.95 -11.74 14.38
CA GLY A 19 -25.28 -11.40 14.91
C GLY A 19 -26.42 -12.30 14.42
N ASP A 20 -26.11 -13.40 13.75
CA ASP A 20 -27.09 -14.39 13.29
C ASP A 20 -27.27 -15.53 14.33
N ASP A 21 -28.38 -16.27 14.27
CA ASP A 21 -28.70 -17.42 15.12
C ASP A 21 -28.53 -17.15 16.64
N LEU A 22 -28.98 -15.98 17.11
CA LEU A 22 -28.82 -15.59 18.52
C LEU A 22 -29.93 -16.12 19.44
N ASP A 23 -31.12 -16.40 18.90
CA ASP A 23 -32.29 -16.88 19.67
C ASP A 23 -32.02 -18.11 20.56
N PRO A 24 -31.19 -19.10 20.14
CA PRO A 24 -30.88 -20.26 20.97
C PRO A 24 -29.91 -19.97 22.14
N LEU A 25 -29.28 -18.80 22.19
CA LEU A 25 -28.30 -18.46 23.23
C LEU A 25 -29.00 -18.00 24.51
N SER A 26 -28.52 -18.49 25.64
CA SER A 26 -28.90 -17.93 26.94
C SER A 26 -28.31 -16.54 27.16
N VAL A 27 -28.89 -15.77 28.07
CA VAL A 27 -28.39 -14.43 28.46
C VAL A 27 -26.91 -14.46 28.87
N LYS A 28 -26.47 -15.52 29.56
CA LYS A 28 -25.07 -15.68 29.97
C LYS A 28 -24.14 -15.90 28.77
N GLU A 29 -24.57 -16.67 27.79
CA GLU A 29 -23.80 -16.91 26.57
C GLU A 29 -23.73 -15.66 25.70
N LEU A 30 -24.84 -14.91 25.61
CA LEU A 30 -24.87 -13.64 24.90
C LEU A 30 -23.94 -12.60 25.53
N GLN A 31 -23.92 -12.51 26.87
CA GLN A 31 -22.98 -11.63 27.59
C GLN A 31 -21.52 -12.06 27.36
N SER A 32 -21.24 -13.37 27.32
CA SER A 32 -19.90 -13.86 26.98
C SER A 32 -19.49 -13.51 25.55
N LEU A 33 -20.43 -13.65 24.60
CA LEU A 33 -20.23 -13.30 23.19
C LEU A 33 -19.91 -11.80 23.04
N GLU A 34 -20.68 -10.94 23.70
CA GLU A 34 -20.45 -9.49 23.74
C GLU A 34 -19.07 -9.15 24.30
N GLN A 35 -18.68 -9.73 25.44
CA GLN A 35 -17.37 -9.50 26.05
C GLN A 35 -16.21 -9.94 25.14
N GLN A 36 -16.38 -11.05 24.41
CA GLN A 36 -15.40 -11.53 23.43
C GLN A 36 -15.27 -10.56 22.24
N LEU A 37 -16.40 -10.05 21.74
CA LEU A 37 -16.42 -9.06 20.66
C LEU A 37 -15.77 -7.74 21.11
N ASP A 38 -16.12 -7.20 22.27
CA ASP A 38 -15.52 -5.96 22.77
C ASP A 38 -13.99 -6.10 22.95
N THR A 39 -13.56 -7.18 23.58
CA THR A 39 -12.14 -7.45 23.82
C THR A 39 -11.37 -7.58 22.51
N SER A 40 -11.89 -8.32 21.54
CA SER A 40 -11.24 -8.51 20.24
C SER A 40 -11.22 -7.23 19.41
N LEU A 41 -12.30 -6.44 19.41
CA LEU A 41 -12.36 -5.14 18.76
C LEU A 41 -11.36 -4.15 19.38
N LYS A 42 -11.26 -4.11 20.71
CA LYS A 42 -10.25 -3.31 21.41
C LYS A 42 -8.84 -3.70 20.98
N ARG A 43 -8.53 -4.99 20.89
CA ARG A 43 -7.23 -5.48 20.41
C ARG A 43 -6.95 -5.05 18.97
N ILE A 44 -7.92 -5.21 18.06
CA ILE A 44 -7.79 -4.80 16.65
C ILE A 44 -7.53 -3.30 16.56
N ARG A 45 -8.33 -2.49 17.27
CA ARG A 45 -8.21 -1.02 17.25
C ARG A 45 -6.87 -0.55 17.79
N THR A 46 -6.40 -1.14 18.90
CA THR A 46 -5.07 -0.87 19.46
C THR A 46 -3.96 -1.24 18.48
N ARG A 47 -4.02 -2.42 17.85
CA ARG A 47 -3.01 -2.85 16.89
C ARG A 47 -2.98 -1.93 15.66
N LYS A 48 -4.15 -1.54 15.14
CA LYS A 48 -4.26 -0.59 14.02
C LYS A 48 -3.58 0.74 14.37
N ASN A 49 -3.87 1.28 15.55
CA ASN A 49 -3.27 2.53 16.02
C ASN A 49 -1.75 2.40 16.19
N GLN A 50 -1.27 1.28 16.73
CA GLN A 50 0.16 1.03 16.88
C GLN A 50 0.87 1.04 15.53
N VAL A 51 0.36 0.29 14.54
CA VAL A 51 0.95 0.22 13.19
C VAL A 51 0.91 1.59 12.50
N MET A 52 -0.19 2.33 12.63
CA MET A 52 -0.30 3.68 12.09
C MET A 52 0.73 4.64 12.69
N ASN A 53 0.89 4.62 14.03
CA ASN A 53 1.88 5.47 14.71
C ASN A 53 3.32 5.10 14.36
N GLN A 54 3.60 3.81 14.15
CA GLN A 54 4.91 3.35 13.66
C GLN A 54 5.20 3.92 12.27
N SER A 55 4.23 3.83 11.35
CA SER A 55 4.36 4.40 10.00
C SER A 55 4.59 5.92 10.02
N ILE A 56 3.81 6.66 10.82
CA ILE A 56 4.00 8.11 11.01
C ILE A 56 5.41 8.42 11.51
N SER A 57 5.89 7.67 12.51
CA SER A 57 7.22 7.87 13.10
C SER A 57 8.35 7.62 12.09
N GLU A 58 8.21 6.58 11.27
CA GLU A 58 9.15 6.27 10.20
C GLU A 58 9.19 7.39 9.15
N LEU A 59 8.03 7.89 8.72
CA LEU A 59 7.95 9.00 7.77
C LEU A 59 8.59 10.26 8.34
N HIS A 60 8.30 10.63 9.59
CA HIS A 60 8.93 11.77 10.26
C HIS A 60 10.46 11.62 10.34
N LYS A 61 10.98 10.41 10.58
CA LYS A 61 12.42 10.15 10.56
C LYS A 61 13.02 10.39 9.16
N ARG A 62 12.34 9.94 8.10
CA ARG A 62 12.77 10.17 6.71
C ARG A 62 12.75 11.65 6.36
N THR A 63 11.69 12.38 6.73
CA THR A 63 11.61 13.84 6.52
C THR A 63 12.78 14.57 7.15
N ARG A 64 13.11 14.29 8.42
CA ARG A 64 14.24 14.92 9.10
C ARG A 64 15.58 14.60 8.43
N ALA A 65 15.81 13.33 8.05
CA ALA A 65 17.04 12.92 7.39
C ALA A 65 17.22 13.63 6.02
N LEU A 66 16.16 13.74 5.23
CA LEU A 66 16.18 14.47 3.96
C LEU A 66 16.40 15.97 4.15
N GLN A 67 15.75 16.56 5.16
CA GLN A 67 15.95 17.98 5.49
C GLN A 67 17.40 18.26 5.90
N GLU A 68 18.02 17.36 6.68
CA GLU A 68 19.41 17.48 7.07
C GLU A 68 20.36 17.36 5.85
N GLN A 69 20.11 16.40 4.96
CA GLN A 69 20.85 16.24 3.70
C GLN A 69 20.75 17.50 2.83
N ASN A 70 19.53 18.01 2.62
CA ASN A 70 19.31 19.23 1.83
C ASN A 70 19.97 20.46 2.47
N SER A 71 19.93 20.59 3.80
CA SER A 71 20.63 21.67 4.51
C SER A 71 22.15 21.61 4.33
N LYS A 72 22.73 20.40 4.36
CA LYS A 72 24.16 20.19 4.11
C LYS A 72 24.53 20.58 2.68
N LEU A 73 23.75 20.12 1.69
CA LEU A 73 23.98 20.43 0.27
C LEU A 73 23.84 21.93 -0.04
N ALA A 74 22.85 22.60 0.57
CA ALA A 74 22.69 24.05 0.42
C ALA A 74 23.94 24.81 0.92
N LYS A 75 24.45 24.44 2.10
CA LYS A 75 25.67 25.03 2.67
C LYS A 75 26.91 24.77 1.82
N THR A 76 27.06 23.59 1.22
CA THR A 76 28.21 23.31 0.34
C THR A 76 28.11 24.07 -0.98
N LYS A 77 26.92 24.18 -1.57
CA LYS A 77 26.68 24.96 -2.79
C LYS A 77 26.97 26.45 -2.59
N GLU A 78 26.68 27.00 -1.41
CA GLU A 78 27.05 28.39 -1.08
C GLU A 78 28.57 28.58 -0.98
N LYS A 79 29.30 27.64 -0.37
CA LYS A 79 30.77 27.69 -0.25
C LYS A 79 31.48 27.57 -1.59
N GLU A 80 30.92 26.82 -2.54
CA GLU A 80 31.49 26.66 -3.88
C GLU A 80 31.31 27.94 -4.73
N LYS A 81 30.20 28.68 -4.55
CA LYS A 81 30.01 29.99 -5.18
C LYS A 81 31.01 31.05 -4.69
N THR A 82 31.48 30.96 -3.43
CA THR A 82 32.46 31.92 -2.88
C THR A 82 33.93 31.64 -3.24
N VAL A 83 34.23 30.51 -3.91
CA VAL A 83 35.60 30.17 -4.36
C VAL A 83 35.83 30.50 -5.85
N SER A 84 34.77 30.77 -6.62
CA SER A 84 34.86 31.12 -8.04
C SER A 84 34.95 32.63 -8.34
N GLU A 85 35.19 33.48 -7.34
CA GLU A 85 35.46 34.92 -7.53
C GLU A 85 36.96 35.20 -7.36
N HIS A 86 37.77 34.80 -8.34
CA HIS A 86 39.07 35.43 -8.59
C HIS A 86 38.93 36.46 -9.73
N PRO A 87 39.46 37.69 -9.57
CA PRO A 87 39.24 38.78 -10.52
C PRO A 87 40.14 38.60 -11.75
N LYS A 88 39.54 38.29 -12.91
CA LYS A 88 40.24 38.42 -14.21
C LYS A 88 40.32 39.91 -14.56
N ARG A 89 41.51 40.50 -14.43
CA ARG A 89 41.85 41.87 -14.88
C ARG A 89 42.82 41.80 -16.06
N GLY A 90 42.44 42.42 -17.20
CA GLY A 90 43.25 42.76 -18.39
C GLY A 90 43.59 41.59 -19.32
N LEU A 91 43.69 41.68 -20.65
CA LEU A 91 43.92 42.80 -21.59
C LEU A 91 43.58 42.29 -23.04
N GLU A 92 42.58 42.90 -23.70
CA GLU A 92 42.42 43.27 -25.14
C GLU A 92 42.91 42.44 -26.37
N THR A 93 42.02 42.50 -27.38
CA THR A 93 42.18 42.57 -28.87
C THR A 93 42.30 41.34 -29.80
N ILE A 94 41.24 41.21 -30.65
CA ILE A 94 41.11 40.80 -32.08
C ILE A 94 41.42 39.33 -32.49
N GLY A 95 40.40 38.66 -33.04
CA GLY A 95 40.58 37.56 -34.01
C GLY A 95 39.45 36.52 -34.08
N LEU A 96 38.68 36.59 -35.18
CA LEU A 96 37.76 35.59 -35.77
C LEU A 96 37.68 34.18 -35.14
N GLY A 97 36.46 33.77 -34.78
CA GLY A 97 36.13 32.35 -34.55
C GLY A 97 34.72 32.15 -34.00
N GLN A 98 33.74 31.97 -34.87
CA GLN A 98 32.39 31.57 -34.48
C GLN A 98 32.41 30.12 -33.97
N CYS A 99 32.01 29.91 -32.72
CA CYS A 99 31.42 28.64 -32.30
C CYS A 99 30.04 28.93 -31.70
N SER A 100 29.05 28.54 -32.50
CA SER A 100 27.63 28.51 -32.20
C SER A 100 27.34 27.74 -30.91
N GLY A 101 26.45 28.27 -30.07
CA GLY A 101 26.00 27.56 -28.87
C GLY A 101 25.29 28.46 -27.87
N THR A 102 24.07 28.87 -28.20
CA THR A 102 23.14 29.55 -27.28
C THR A 102 22.85 28.67 -26.07
N LEU A 103 23.54 28.88 -24.94
CA LEU A 103 23.14 28.27 -23.66
C LEU A 103 22.04 29.13 -23.02
N ASN A 104 20.82 28.91 -23.47
CA ASN A 104 19.64 29.41 -22.77
C ASN A 104 19.32 28.44 -21.63
N LEU A 105 19.94 28.63 -20.46
CA LEU A 105 19.58 27.87 -19.26
C LEU A 105 18.37 28.55 -18.59
N ILE A 106 17.20 28.32 -19.18
CA ILE A 106 15.92 28.56 -18.51
C ILE A 106 15.85 27.57 -17.35
N CYS A 107 15.98 28.07 -16.12
CA CYS A 107 15.57 27.35 -14.92
C CYS A 107 14.07 27.05 -15.01
N GLN A 108 13.70 25.82 -15.37
CA GLN A 108 12.35 25.35 -15.11
C GLN A 108 12.21 25.07 -13.61
N PRO A 109 11.10 25.47 -12.96
CA PRO A 109 10.80 25.07 -11.60
C PRO A 109 10.52 23.56 -11.59
N GLU A 110 11.42 22.80 -10.97
CA GLU A 110 11.28 21.35 -10.81
C GLU A 110 10.07 21.05 -9.91
N VAL A 111 9.01 20.53 -10.50
CA VAL A 111 7.85 20.02 -9.77
C VAL A 111 8.28 18.73 -9.06
N PRO A 112 8.07 18.59 -7.74
CA PRO A 112 8.46 17.38 -7.03
C PRO A 112 7.74 16.15 -7.63
N PRO A 113 8.42 14.99 -7.74
CA PRO A 113 7.82 13.80 -8.31
C PRO A 113 6.59 13.38 -7.50
N PRO A 114 5.50 12.94 -8.16
CA PRO A 114 4.28 12.53 -7.49
C PRO A 114 4.56 11.35 -6.54
N PRO A 115 3.86 11.27 -5.38
CA PRO A 115 4.00 10.15 -4.47
C PRO A 115 3.63 8.84 -5.20
N PRO A 116 4.35 7.73 -4.93
CA PRO A 116 4.03 6.44 -5.54
C PRO A 116 2.58 6.06 -5.23
N PRO A 117 1.87 5.42 -6.18
CA PRO A 117 0.47 5.05 -6.00
C PRO A 117 0.33 4.22 -4.72
N GLN A 118 -0.44 4.75 -3.76
CA GLN A 118 -0.78 4.00 -2.57
C GLN A 118 -1.58 2.78 -3.02
N ARG A 119 -0.94 1.62 -2.97
CA ARG A 119 -1.57 0.34 -3.27
C ARG A 119 -2.73 0.20 -2.29
N LEU A 120 -3.96 0.38 -2.76
CA LEU A 120 -5.16 0.10 -1.99
C LEU A 120 -5.13 -1.40 -1.72
N VAL A 121 -4.63 -1.79 -0.54
CA VAL A 121 -4.77 -3.17 -0.10
C VAL A 121 -6.27 -3.42 0.02
N PRO A 122 -6.81 -4.49 -0.59
CA PRO A 122 -8.22 -4.79 -0.45
C PRO A 122 -8.55 -4.88 1.04
N SER A 123 -9.50 -4.07 1.51
CA SER A 123 -10.01 -4.23 2.87
C SER A 123 -10.71 -5.58 2.91
N LEU A 124 -10.07 -6.58 3.50
CA LEU A 124 -10.71 -7.86 3.77
C LEU A 124 -11.73 -7.61 4.88
N ASN A 125 -12.90 -7.11 4.50
CA ASN A 125 -14.03 -7.10 5.39
C ASN A 125 -14.48 -8.58 5.50
N LEU A 126 -14.87 -8.99 6.71
CA LEU A 126 -15.28 -10.37 6.98
C LEU A 126 -16.49 -10.79 6.11
N ARG A 127 -17.23 -9.82 5.58
CA ARG A 127 -18.43 -10.03 4.75
C ARG A 127 -18.08 -10.57 3.36
N ASP A 128 -17.03 -10.06 2.72
CA ASP A 128 -16.62 -10.45 1.37
C ASP A 128 -16.06 -11.88 1.34
N ALA A 129 -15.31 -12.27 2.39
CA ALA A 129 -14.79 -13.63 2.53
C ALA A 129 -15.89 -14.70 2.68
N LEU A 130 -17.06 -14.31 3.20
CA LEU A 130 -18.18 -15.22 3.44
C LEU A 130 -19.19 -15.26 2.29
N GLN A 131 -19.33 -14.16 1.54
CA GLN A 131 -20.14 -14.16 0.31
C GLN A 131 -19.56 -15.05 -0.79
N ALA A 132 -18.22 -15.12 -0.91
CA ALA A 132 -17.55 -16.01 -1.88
C ALA A 132 -17.89 -17.50 -1.67
N ARG A 133 -18.32 -17.88 -0.45
CA ARG A 133 -18.69 -19.25 -0.12
C ARG A 133 -20.20 -19.53 -0.27
N ARG A 134 -21.04 -18.48 -0.30
CA ARG A 134 -22.50 -18.59 -0.46
C ARG A 134 -22.91 -18.89 -1.90
N THR A 135 -22.08 -18.57 -2.90
CA THR A 135 -22.38 -18.78 -4.32
C THR A 135 -22.29 -20.24 -4.78
N LEU A 136 -21.93 -21.19 -3.90
CA LEU A 136 -21.76 -22.60 -4.25
C LEU A 136 -22.88 -23.54 -3.75
N GLU A 137 -23.93 -23.03 -3.10
CA GLU A 137 -24.97 -23.88 -2.49
C GLU A 137 -26.40 -23.65 -3.01
N MET A 138 -26.56 -23.07 -4.20
CA MET A 138 -27.86 -23.09 -4.86
C MET A 138 -27.64 -23.19 -6.36
N GLU A 139 -27.91 -24.38 -6.92
CA GLU A 139 -28.41 -24.66 -8.28
C GLU A 139 -28.09 -26.14 -8.62
N GLU A 140 -28.98 -27.05 -8.20
CA GLU A 140 -29.14 -28.35 -8.82
C GLU A 140 -30.52 -28.38 -9.48
N THR A 141 -30.61 -28.05 -10.78
CA THR A 141 -31.47 -28.73 -11.78
C THR A 141 -31.29 -28.12 -13.17
N GLY A 142 -30.84 -28.92 -14.14
CA GLY A 142 -31.23 -28.79 -15.55
C GLY A 142 -30.26 -28.14 -16.55
N GLU A 143 -29.55 -29.01 -17.28
CA GLU A 143 -29.09 -28.89 -18.68
C GLU A 143 -27.81 -28.10 -19.07
N ALA A 144 -26.84 -28.90 -19.55
CA ALA A 144 -25.71 -28.69 -20.47
C ALA A 144 -25.17 -27.27 -20.73
N GLN A 145 -23.85 -27.05 -20.48
CA GLN A 145 -22.81 -26.99 -21.52
C GLN A 145 -21.40 -26.69 -20.95
N THR A 146 -20.44 -27.57 -21.28
CA THR A 146 -18.96 -27.42 -21.33
C THR A 146 -18.16 -26.95 -20.10
N VAL A 147 -17.48 -27.93 -19.48
CA VAL A 147 -16.11 -27.96 -18.91
C VAL A 147 -15.54 -26.64 -18.32
N PRO A 148 -15.16 -26.62 -17.02
CA PRO A 148 -14.52 -25.46 -16.42
C PRO A 148 -13.06 -25.41 -16.89
N ARG A 149 -12.72 -24.40 -17.69
CA ARG A 149 -11.32 -24.09 -17.98
C ARG A 149 -10.71 -23.46 -16.73
N SER A 150 -10.05 -24.29 -15.93
CA SER A 150 -9.17 -23.90 -14.83
C SER A 150 -8.00 -23.08 -15.37
N ASN A 151 -8.18 -21.77 -15.51
CA ASN A 151 -7.06 -20.87 -15.71
C ASN A 151 -6.43 -20.55 -14.36
N ASN A 152 -5.79 -21.56 -13.76
CA ASN A 152 -4.73 -21.36 -12.76
C ASN A 152 -3.48 -20.82 -13.49
N SER A 153 -3.56 -19.61 -14.04
CA SER A 153 -2.36 -18.85 -14.36
C SER A 153 -2.02 -18.01 -13.15
N LEU A 154 -1.30 -18.65 -12.22
CA LEU A 154 -0.66 -18.04 -11.04
C LEU A 154 0.53 -17.12 -11.43
N ILE A 155 0.45 -16.50 -12.60
CA ILE A 155 1.54 -15.75 -13.23
C ILE A 155 0.98 -14.37 -13.60
N PRO A 156 1.34 -13.32 -12.86
CA PRO A 156 0.88 -11.97 -13.15
C PRO A 156 1.45 -11.47 -14.49
N ALA A 157 0.70 -10.59 -15.18
CA ALA A 157 1.04 -10.09 -16.51
C ALA A 157 2.44 -9.44 -16.65
N TRP A 158 3.04 -8.93 -15.57
CA TRP A 158 4.40 -8.39 -15.58
C TRP A 158 5.47 -9.47 -15.84
N MET A 159 5.17 -10.73 -15.50
CA MET A 159 6.06 -11.89 -15.66
C MET A 159 5.95 -12.49 -17.08
N LEU A 160 5.25 -11.82 -18.01
CA LEU A 160 5.12 -12.27 -19.38
C LEU A 160 5.96 -11.44 -20.36
N GLN A 161 6.57 -10.32 -19.92
CA GLN A 161 7.30 -9.41 -20.81
C GLN A 161 8.68 -9.92 -21.26
N HIS A 162 9.27 -10.87 -20.55
CA HIS A 162 10.60 -11.41 -20.85
C HIS A 162 10.58 -12.73 -21.64
N LEU A 163 9.41 -13.19 -22.10
CA LEU A 163 9.26 -14.39 -22.93
C LEU A 163 8.91 -14.08 -24.40
N THR A 164 8.81 -12.81 -24.75
CA THR A 164 8.67 -12.32 -26.12
C THR A 164 9.87 -11.44 -26.45
N ASN A 165 11.01 -12.08 -26.68
CA ASN A 165 12.06 -11.68 -27.62
C ASN A 165 13.14 -12.77 -27.70
#